data_AF-A0AAY4EWK1-F1
#
_entry.id   AF-A0AAY4EWK1-F1
#
_cell.length_a   1.000
_cell.length_b   1.000
_cell.length_c   1.000
_cell.angle_alpha   90.00
_cell.angle_beta   90.00
_cell.angle_gamma   90.00
#
_symmetry.space_group_name_H-M   'P 1'
#
loop_
_entity.id
_entity.type
_entity.pdbx_description
1 polymer ?
#
loop_
_entity_poly.entity_id
_entity_poly.type
_entity_poly.pdbx_seq_one_letter_code
_entity_poly.pdbx_strand_id
1 'polypeptide(L)'
;MLQRTEHPAAGYKKMFETCEELAEPVPARVKGEIPGWLNGSLLRLGPGMFEIGDEPFYHLFDGQALMHKFDLKDGNVTYFRRFLRTDAYVRAITENRIVITEFGTAAYPDPCKNIFSRFFTYFKGVEVTDNCMVNVYPVGEDFYACTETNYLTKVDPDTLDTLKKVDLSKYVSINGATAHPHIEEDGTIYNIGNCFGKNMTLAYNVVKIPPAQNDKSDPIEKSKVIVQIPSSERFKPSYIHSFGMTEKYLVLVENPVKINLVKFLTAWSIWGTNYMDCFESNETMGTWFHLATKNPGKYSPPSQG
;
A
#
# COMPACT_ATOMS: atom_id res chain seq x y z
N MET A 1 -30.12 18.79 19.93
CA MET A 1 -29.44 17.91 20.89
C MET A 1 -28.83 16.77 20.07
N LEU A 2 -27.52 16.74 19.87
CA LEU A 2 -26.86 15.63 19.15
C LEU A 2 -26.85 14.42 20.09
N GLN A 3 -27.51 13.34 19.69
CA GLN A 3 -27.54 12.10 20.46
C GLN A 3 -26.18 11.41 20.28
N ARG A 4 -25.44 11.24 21.39
CA ARG A 4 -24.13 10.58 21.40
C ARG A 4 -24.32 9.08 21.60
N THR A 5 -23.77 8.28 20.69
CA THR A 5 -23.72 6.82 20.81
C THR A 5 -22.50 6.40 21.61
N GLU A 6 -22.66 5.45 22.53
CA GLU A 6 -21.59 4.92 23.37
C GLU A 6 -21.34 3.43 23.08
N HIS A 7 -20.11 2.97 23.29
CA HIS A 7 -19.70 1.58 23.07
C HIS A 7 -19.04 0.96 24.32
N PRO A 8 -19.72 0.92 25.49
CA PRO A 8 -19.12 0.50 26.76
C PRO A 8 -18.69 -0.97 26.78
N ALA A 9 -19.32 -1.83 25.97
CA ALA A 9 -18.93 -3.23 25.83
C ALA A 9 -17.59 -3.43 25.10
N ALA A 10 -17.03 -2.36 24.50
CA ALA A 10 -15.75 -2.36 23.79
C ALA A 10 -15.60 -3.47 22.72
N GLY A 11 -16.70 -3.85 22.05
CA GLY A 11 -16.70 -4.91 21.04
C GLY A 11 -15.80 -4.61 19.82
N TYR A 12 -15.47 -3.34 19.59
CA TYR A 12 -14.52 -2.91 18.56
C TYR A 12 -13.11 -3.51 18.73
N LYS A 13 -12.75 -3.98 19.93
CA LYS A 13 -11.46 -4.67 20.16
C LYS A 13 -11.28 -5.89 19.26
N LYS A 14 -12.37 -6.58 18.89
CA LYS A 14 -12.33 -7.72 17.96
C LYS A 14 -11.87 -7.36 16.55
N MET A 15 -11.86 -6.08 16.18
CA MET A 15 -11.29 -5.64 14.90
C MET A 15 -9.76 -5.69 14.87
N PHE A 16 -9.13 -5.85 16.03
CA PHE A 16 -7.66 -5.83 16.21
C PHE A 16 -7.17 -7.12 16.88
N GLU A 17 -7.86 -8.24 16.64
CA GLU A 17 -7.52 -9.56 17.17
C GLU A 17 -7.11 -10.48 16.02
N THR A 18 -6.02 -11.22 16.22
CA THR A 18 -5.53 -12.19 15.23
C THR A 18 -6.58 -13.23 14.90
N CYS A 19 -6.65 -13.61 13.63
CA CYS A 19 -7.54 -14.65 13.17
C CYS A 19 -6.83 -15.61 12.22
N GLU A 20 -7.25 -16.88 12.24
CA GLU A 20 -6.69 -17.92 11.39
C GLU A 20 -7.28 -17.87 9.98
N GLU A 21 -6.49 -18.27 8.98
CA GLU A 21 -7.00 -18.47 7.61
C GLU A 21 -7.97 -19.66 7.54
N LEU A 22 -8.74 -19.72 6.44
CA LEU A 22 -9.65 -20.84 6.19
C LEU A 22 -9.00 -21.84 5.23
N ALA A 23 -9.25 -23.13 5.46
CA ALA A 23 -8.81 -24.18 4.53
C ALA A 23 -9.67 -24.22 3.26
N GLU A 24 -10.97 -23.94 3.39
CA GLU A 24 -11.95 -23.91 2.32
C GLU A 24 -12.99 -22.80 2.52
N PRO A 25 -13.69 -22.34 1.47
CA PRO A 25 -14.78 -21.38 1.60
C PRO A 25 -15.93 -21.91 2.48
N VAL A 26 -16.44 -21.07 3.37
CA VAL A 26 -17.54 -21.41 4.27
C VAL A 26 -18.85 -20.75 3.83
N PRO A 27 -20.00 -21.45 3.88
CA PRO A 27 -21.28 -20.85 3.54
C PRO A 27 -21.70 -19.80 4.58
N ALA A 28 -22.19 -18.65 4.13
CA ALA A 28 -22.73 -17.62 5.00
C ALA A 28 -24.25 -17.79 5.18
N ARG A 29 -24.73 -17.54 6.41
CA ARG A 29 -26.17 -17.51 6.68
C ARG A 29 -26.76 -16.18 6.19
N VAL A 30 -27.55 -16.24 5.12
CA VAL A 30 -28.27 -15.08 4.58
C VAL A 30 -29.51 -14.77 5.45
N LYS A 31 -29.67 -13.50 5.81
CA LYS A 31 -30.91 -12.95 6.39
C LYS A 31 -31.37 -11.79 5.49
N GLY A 32 -32.58 -11.88 4.95
CA GLY A 32 -33.05 -11.01 3.87
C GLY A 32 -32.92 -11.69 2.51
N GLU A 33 -32.86 -10.91 1.43
CA GLU A 33 -32.78 -11.39 0.05
C GLU A 33 -31.58 -10.75 -0.65
N ILE A 34 -30.72 -11.59 -1.24
CA ILE A 34 -29.62 -11.13 -2.11
C ILE A 34 -30.21 -10.90 -3.50
N PRO A 35 -30.04 -9.72 -4.11
CA PRO A 35 -30.58 -9.46 -5.44
C PRO A 35 -30.06 -10.46 -6.47
N GLY A 36 -30.95 -11.06 -7.28
CA GLY A 36 -30.54 -12.09 -8.25
C GLY A 36 -29.59 -11.63 -9.35
N TRP A 37 -29.48 -10.32 -9.58
CA TRP A 37 -28.49 -9.75 -10.51
C TRP A 37 -27.08 -9.66 -9.91
N LEU A 38 -26.93 -9.75 -8.59
CA LEU A 38 -25.65 -9.62 -7.91
C LEU A 38 -24.90 -10.95 -7.93
N ASN A 39 -24.04 -11.11 -8.93
CA ASN A 39 -23.18 -12.28 -9.09
C ASN A 39 -21.73 -11.82 -9.25
N GLY A 40 -20.86 -12.27 -8.37
CA GLY A 40 -19.44 -11.89 -8.36
C GLY A 40 -18.82 -11.95 -6.98
N SER A 41 -17.57 -11.50 -6.90
CA SER A 41 -16.76 -11.57 -5.67
C SER A 41 -16.45 -10.17 -5.13
N LEU A 42 -16.68 -9.96 -3.83
CA LEU A 42 -16.14 -8.82 -3.08
C LEU A 42 -14.80 -9.22 -2.48
N LEU A 43 -13.72 -8.62 -2.96
CA LEU A 43 -12.37 -8.78 -2.43
C LEU A 43 -12.02 -7.59 -1.52
N ARG A 44 -11.46 -7.88 -0.34
CA ARG A 44 -10.97 -6.86 0.60
C ARG A 44 -9.67 -7.31 1.25
N LEU A 45 -8.85 -6.34 1.65
CA LEU A 45 -7.63 -6.56 2.43
C LEU A 45 -7.72 -5.82 3.76
N GLY A 46 -6.98 -6.34 4.74
CA GLY A 46 -6.78 -5.74 6.04
C GLY A 46 -5.77 -6.54 6.88
N PRO A 47 -5.42 -6.06 8.08
CA PRO A 47 -4.57 -6.82 9.00
C PRO A 47 -5.35 -8.01 9.56
N GLY A 48 -4.74 -9.21 9.52
CA GLY A 48 -5.33 -10.43 10.11
C GLY A 48 -4.52 -11.06 11.23
N MET A 49 -3.29 -10.60 11.45
CA MET A 49 -2.37 -11.10 12.46
C MET A 49 -1.62 -9.93 13.08
N PHE A 50 -1.78 -9.75 14.39
CA PHE A 50 -1.33 -8.56 15.13
C PHE A 50 -0.12 -8.86 16.03
N GLU A 51 0.40 -10.08 15.98
CA GLU A 51 1.59 -10.52 16.71
C GLU A 51 2.26 -11.71 16.01
N ILE A 52 3.57 -11.86 16.22
CA ILE A 52 4.35 -13.03 15.79
C ILE A 52 5.00 -13.63 17.04
N GLY A 53 4.48 -14.77 17.51
CA GLY A 53 4.87 -15.31 18.81
C GLY A 53 4.57 -14.31 19.93
N ASP A 54 5.62 -13.88 20.65
CA ASP A 54 5.51 -12.89 21.72
C ASP A 54 5.78 -11.44 21.25
N GLU A 55 6.05 -11.22 19.96
CA GLU A 55 6.36 -9.90 19.39
C GLU A 55 5.09 -9.23 18.81
N PRO A 56 4.56 -8.16 19.43
CA PRO A 56 3.36 -7.50 18.94
C PRO A 56 3.67 -6.51 17.80
N PHE A 57 2.68 -6.31 16.93
CA PHE A 57 2.61 -5.17 16.03
C PHE A 57 1.93 -3.98 16.74
N TYR A 58 2.56 -2.80 16.68
CA TYR A 58 2.15 -1.63 17.45
C TYR A 58 1.17 -0.70 16.73
N HIS A 59 1.16 -0.70 15.39
CA HIS A 59 0.30 0.18 14.59
C HIS A 59 -0.74 -0.60 13.78
N LEU A 60 -1.86 0.06 13.48
CA LEU A 60 -2.97 -0.52 12.70
C LEU A 60 -2.52 -1.03 11.33
N PHE A 61 -1.45 -0.46 10.78
CA PHE A 61 -0.94 -0.75 9.44
C PHE A 61 0.26 -1.70 9.44
N ASP A 62 0.45 -2.45 10.52
CA ASP A 62 1.57 -3.37 10.68
C ASP A 62 1.15 -4.84 10.63
N GLY A 63 -0.11 -5.13 10.98
CA GLY A 63 -0.61 -6.51 10.99
C GLY A 63 -0.54 -7.15 9.61
N GLN A 64 -0.24 -8.45 9.57
CA GLN A 64 0.05 -9.12 8.30
C GLN A 64 -1.20 -9.20 7.40
N ALA A 65 -0.99 -8.96 6.10
CA ALA A 65 -2.05 -8.85 5.09
C ALA A 65 -2.91 -10.12 5.00
N LEU A 66 -4.19 -9.95 5.29
CA LEU A 66 -5.22 -10.97 5.14
C LEU A 66 -6.20 -10.55 4.05
N MET A 67 -6.32 -11.39 3.03
CA MET A 67 -7.27 -11.19 1.94
C MET A 67 -8.58 -11.90 2.27
N HIS A 68 -9.69 -11.21 2.04
CA HIS A 68 -11.05 -11.65 2.30
C HIS A 68 -11.83 -11.70 0.99
N LYS A 69 -12.60 -12.76 0.79
CA LYS A 69 -13.53 -12.91 -0.34
C LYS A 69 -14.93 -13.23 0.17
N PHE A 70 -15.92 -12.47 -0.29
CA PHE A 70 -17.30 -12.88 -0.28
C PHE A 70 -17.71 -13.18 -1.71
N ASP A 71 -18.03 -14.43 -2.02
CA ASP A 71 -18.49 -14.83 -3.34
C ASP A 71 -20.00 -14.96 -3.34
N LEU A 72 -20.66 -14.24 -4.25
CA LEU A 72 -22.12 -14.17 -4.34
C LEU A 72 -22.56 -14.80 -5.66
N LYS A 73 -23.44 -15.79 -5.56
CA LYS A 73 -23.97 -16.49 -6.72
C LYS A 73 -25.34 -17.08 -6.44
N ASP A 74 -26.30 -16.79 -7.32
CA ASP A 74 -27.64 -17.37 -7.27
C ASP A 74 -28.32 -17.22 -5.90
N GLY A 75 -28.17 -16.05 -5.26
CA GLY A 75 -28.72 -15.75 -3.94
C GLY A 75 -27.94 -16.34 -2.75
N ASN A 76 -26.89 -17.11 -3.00
CA ASN A 76 -26.02 -17.69 -1.99
C ASN A 76 -24.74 -16.87 -1.80
N VAL A 77 -24.15 -16.97 -0.61
CA VAL A 77 -22.88 -16.30 -0.29
C VAL A 77 -21.94 -17.29 0.39
N THR A 78 -20.70 -17.32 -0.07
CA THR A 78 -19.59 -17.98 0.64
C THR A 78 -18.58 -16.95 1.11
N TYR A 79 -17.87 -17.26 2.19
CA TYR A 79 -16.79 -16.45 2.73
C TYR A 79 -15.49 -17.25 2.74
N PHE A 80 -14.39 -16.62 2.33
CA PHE A 80 -13.07 -17.22 2.36
C PHE A 80 -12.02 -16.17 2.74
N ARG A 81 -10.93 -16.61 3.38
CA ARG A 81 -9.79 -15.73 3.70
C ARG A 81 -8.47 -16.47 3.75
N ARG A 82 -7.42 -15.82 3.27
CA ARG A 82 -6.02 -16.31 3.30
C ARG A 82 -5.03 -15.18 3.52
N PHE A 83 -3.97 -15.46 4.27
CA PHE A 83 -2.86 -14.51 4.40
C PHE A 83 -2.08 -14.43 3.09
N LEU A 84 -1.68 -13.23 2.71
CA LEU A 84 -0.77 -13.08 1.58
C LEU A 84 0.61 -13.64 1.96
N ARG A 85 1.18 -14.46 1.09
CA ARG A 85 2.51 -15.06 1.28
C ARG A 85 3.60 -14.09 0.83
N THR A 86 3.62 -12.91 1.45
CA THR A 86 4.63 -11.85 1.24
C THR A 86 5.96 -12.24 1.88
N ASP A 87 7.05 -11.56 1.53
CA ASP A 87 8.34 -11.80 2.19
C ASP A 87 8.24 -11.46 3.69
N ALA A 88 7.50 -10.40 4.06
CA ALA A 88 7.20 -10.05 5.44
C ALA A 88 6.54 -11.23 6.20
N TYR A 89 5.47 -11.78 5.65
CA TYR A 89 4.73 -12.88 6.28
C TYR A 89 5.55 -14.17 6.33
N VAL A 90 6.09 -14.61 5.19
CA VAL A 90 6.81 -15.89 5.08
C VAL A 90 8.01 -15.91 6.01
N ARG A 91 8.78 -14.82 6.07
CA ARG A 91 9.95 -14.73 6.96
C ARG A 91 9.53 -14.64 8.42
N ALA A 92 8.47 -13.88 8.73
CA ALA A 92 8.00 -13.77 10.11
C ALA A 92 7.55 -15.12 10.69
N ILE A 93 6.78 -15.89 9.91
CA ILE A 93 6.35 -17.24 10.32
C ILE A 93 7.53 -18.22 10.37
N THR A 94 8.45 -18.16 9.41
CA THR A 94 9.62 -19.06 9.35
C THR A 94 10.58 -18.82 10.52
N GLU A 95 10.83 -17.56 10.87
CA GLU A 95 11.76 -17.18 11.93
C GLU A 95 11.09 -16.98 13.30
N ASN A 96 9.75 -17.10 13.37
CA ASN A 96 8.93 -16.88 14.55
C ASN A 96 9.25 -15.56 15.28
N ARG A 97 9.41 -14.48 14.50
CA ARG A 97 9.70 -13.11 14.96
C ARG A 97 9.41 -12.09 13.85
N ILE A 98 9.33 -10.81 14.15
CA ILE A 98 9.18 -9.74 13.15
C ILE A 98 10.53 -9.51 12.47
N VAL A 99 10.61 -9.85 11.17
CA VAL A 99 11.86 -9.80 10.40
C VAL A 99 11.98 -8.55 9.53
N ILE A 100 10.85 -8.00 9.08
CA ILE A 100 10.78 -6.79 8.24
C ILE A 100 10.12 -5.67 9.06
N THR A 101 10.72 -4.48 9.04
CA THR A 101 10.13 -3.30 9.67
C THR A 101 8.84 -2.92 8.94
N GLU A 102 7.75 -2.84 9.70
CA GLU A 102 6.45 -2.36 9.24
C GLU A 102 6.28 -0.86 9.56
N PHE A 103 5.11 -0.30 9.28
CA PHE A 103 4.86 1.14 9.38
C PHE A 103 5.23 1.73 10.75
N GLY A 104 4.72 1.16 11.84
CA GLY A 104 4.96 1.58 13.23
C GLY A 104 5.70 0.58 14.09
N THR A 105 6.19 -0.52 13.50
CA THR A 105 6.89 -1.59 14.24
C THR A 105 8.23 -1.88 13.59
N ALA A 106 9.31 -1.57 14.31
CA ALA A 106 10.65 -1.87 13.85
C ALA A 106 10.97 -3.36 14.05
N ALA A 107 11.53 -4.00 13.02
CA ALA A 107 12.10 -5.33 13.17
C ALA A 107 13.42 -5.23 13.94
N TYR A 108 13.60 -6.10 14.93
CA TYR A 108 14.87 -6.16 15.66
C TYR A 108 15.87 -7.08 14.95
N PRO A 109 17.17 -6.74 14.94
CA PRO A 109 18.20 -7.61 14.39
C PRO A 109 18.25 -8.93 15.16
N ASP A 110 18.35 -10.04 14.43
CA ASP A 110 18.48 -11.38 14.98
C ASP A 110 19.48 -11.41 16.17
N PRO A 111 19.03 -11.82 17.38
CA PRO A 111 19.89 -11.89 18.56
C PRO A 111 20.98 -12.97 18.43
N CYS A 112 20.79 -13.96 17.56
CA CYS A 112 21.73 -15.06 17.31
C CYS A 112 22.82 -14.69 16.28
N LYS A 113 22.72 -13.55 15.60
CA LYS A 113 23.72 -13.08 14.64
C LYS A 113 24.88 -12.36 15.34
N ASN A 114 26.08 -12.95 15.26
CA ASN A 114 27.34 -12.35 15.69
C ASN A 114 27.57 -10.97 15.05
N ILE A 115 28.27 -10.07 15.74
CA ILE A 115 28.57 -8.67 15.32
C ILE A 115 29.04 -8.58 13.85
N PHE A 116 29.88 -9.51 13.39
CA PHE A 116 30.35 -9.56 11.99
C PHE A 116 29.24 -9.83 10.97
N SER A 117 28.29 -10.72 11.28
CA SER A 117 27.14 -10.99 10.41
C SER A 117 26.09 -9.86 10.41
N ARG A 118 26.00 -9.11 11.53
CA ARG A 118 25.23 -7.85 11.61
C ARG A 118 25.82 -6.79 10.70
N PHE A 119 27.15 -6.67 10.66
CA PHE A 119 27.85 -5.74 9.76
C PHE A 119 27.62 -6.10 8.29
N PHE A 120 27.65 -7.38 7.90
CA PHE A 120 27.34 -7.77 6.51
C PHE A 120 25.87 -7.58 6.11
N THR A 121 24.93 -7.74 7.05
CA THR A 121 23.50 -7.47 6.82
C THR A 121 23.27 -5.96 6.58
N TYR A 122 24.02 -5.10 7.25
CA TYR A 122 24.00 -3.65 7.06
C TYR A 122 24.33 -3.22 5.60
N PHE A 123 25.19 -3.97 4.89
CA PHE A 123 25.54 -3.68 3.49
C PHE A 123 24.53 -4.20 2.45
N LYS A 124 23.51 -4.99 2.85
CA LYS A 124 22.52 -5.54 1.92
C LYS A 124 21.39 -4.59 1.53
N GLY A 125 21.44 -3.33 1.96
CA GLY A 125 20.41 -2.33 1.67
C GLY A 125 19.21 -2.45 2.61
N VAL A 126 18.42 -1.38 2.68
CA VAL A 126 17.22 -1.31 3.51
C VAL A 126 16.14 -2.23 2.92
N GLU A 127 15.69 -3.22 3.69
CA GLU A 127 14.56 -4.07 3.32
C GLU A 127 13.25 -3.30 3.53
N VAL A 128 12.56 -2.99 2.43
CA VAL A 128 11.26 -2.29 2.42
C VAL A 128 10.14 -3.31 2.53
N THR A 129 9.10 -3.01 3.33
CA THR A 129 7.96 -3.93 3.50
C THR A 129 7.18 -4.17 2.21
N ASP A 130 6.78 -5.41 2.01
CA ASP A 130 5.83 -5.86 1.00
C ASP A 130 4.53 -6.38 1.61
N ASN A 131 4.22 -6.00 2.86
CA ASN A 131 2.96 -6.30 3.53
C ASN A 131 1.79 -5.56 2.85
N CYS A 132 1.28 -6.13 1.76
CA CYS A 132 0.25 -5.55 0.89
C CYS A 132 -1.17 -5.64 1.48
N MET A 133 -1.38 -5.03 2.64
CA MET A 133 -2.62 -5.14 3.44
C MET A 133 -3.68 -4.07 3.14
N VAL A 134 -3.42 -3.10 2.25
CA VAL A 134 -4.23 -1.88 2.16
C VAL A 134 -5.35 -2.03 1.14
N ASN A 135 -5.04 -2.45 -0.09
CA ASN A 135 -6.01 -2.51 -1.17
C ASN A 135 -5.66 -3.57 -2.22
N VAL A 136 -6.63 -3.96 -3.03
CA VAL A 136 -6.46 -4.84 -4.20
C VAL A 136 -7.12 -4.18 -5.41
N TYR A 137 -6.44 -4.17 -6.55
CA TYR A 137 -6.96 -3.56 -7.78
C TYR A 137 -6.55 -4.34 -9.04
N PRO A 138 -7.35 -4.26 -10.11
CA PRO A 138 -7.05 -4.95 -11.36
C PRO A 138 -5.98 -4.21 -12.18
N VAL A 139 -5.13 -4.97 -12.88
CA VAL A 139 -4.19 -4.48 -13.89
C VAL A 139 -4.24 -5.43 -15.10
N GLY A 140 -4.89 -5.00 -16.18
CA GLY A 140 -5.21 -5.90 -17.28
C GLY A 140 -6.15 -7.01 -16.81
N GLU A 141 -5.74 -8.27 -16.97
CA GLU A 141 -6.50 -9.45 -16.53
C GLU A 141 -6.10 -9.93 -15.11
N ASP A 142 -5.11 -9.30 -14.50
CA ASP A 142 -4.52 -9.70 -13.22
C ASP A 142 -5.04 -8.84 -12.06
N PHE A 143 -4.92 -9.35 -10.83
CA PHE A 143 -5.19 -8.59 -9.60
C PHE A 143 -3.93 -8.44 -8.76
N TYR A 144 -3.74 -7.24 -8.20
CA TYR A 144 -2.60 -6.90 -7.38
C TYR A 144 -3.05 -6.34 -6.04
N ALA A 145 -2.62 -7.00 -4.96
CA ALA A 145 -2.64 -6.44 -3.62
C ALA A 145 -1.51 -5.42 -3.46
N CYS A 146 -1.77 -4.35 -2.70
CA CYS A 146 -0.81 -3.28 -2.50
C CYS A 146 -0.78 -2.76 -1.05
N THR A 147 0.35 -2.15 -0.74
CA THR A 147 0.53 -1.18 0.34
C THR A 147 1.02 0.13 -0.31
N GLU A 148 1.74 0.98 0.41
CA GLU A 148 2.23 2.27 -0.09
C GLU A 148 3.73 2.30 -0.42
N THR A 149 4.33 1.12 -0.59
CA THR A 149 5.74 0.95 -1.00
C THR A 149 5.85 0.74 -2.51
N ASN A 150 7.03 0.36 -2.99
CA ASN A 150 7.26 -0.02 -4.40
C ASN A 150 6.81 -1.45 -4.72
N TYR A 151 6.42 -2.24 -3.72
CA TYR A 151 6.04 -3.64 -3.92
C TYR A 151 4.54 -3.82 -4.09
N LEU A 152 4.18 -4.57 -5.13
CA LEU A 152 2.86 -5.15 -5.33
C LEU A 152 2.93 -6.66 -5.19
N THR A 153 1.82 -7.27 -4.77
CA THR A 153 1.69 -8.72 -4.70
C THR A 153 0.57 -9.16 -5.64
N LYS A 154 0.92 -9.82 -6.74
CA LYS A 154 -0.05 -10.45 -7.65
C LYS A 154 -0.77 -11.58 -6.91
N VAL A 155 -2.09 -11.60 -7.01
CA VAL A 155 -2.95 -12.57 -6.34
C VAL A 155 -3.92 -13.20 -7.33
N ASP A 156 -4.31 -14.44 -7.04
CA ASP A 156 -5.41 -15.11 -7.72
C ASP A 156 -6.75 -14.69 -7.05
N PRO A 157 -7.68 -14.05 -7.78
CA PRO A 157 -8.94 -13.58 -7.18
C PRO A 157 -9.91 -14.71 -6.82
N ASP A 158 -9.74 -15.91 -7.39
CA ASP A 158 -10.59 -17.06 -7.14
C ASP A 158 -10.11 -17.87 -5.95
N THR A 159 -8.80 -18.15 -5.88
CA THR A 159 -8.20 -18.99 -4.82
C THR A 159 -7.61 -18.20 -3.66
N LEU A 160 -7.42 -16.88 -3.82
CA LEU A 160 -6.68 -16.01 -2.89
C LEU A 160 -5.20 -16.39 -2.73
N ASP A 161 -4.66 -17.20 -3.64
CA ASP A 161 -3.26 -17.57 -3.62
C ASP A 161 -2.37 -16.40 -4.02
N THR A 162 -1.22 -16.33 -3.37
CA THR A 162 -0.17 -15.35 -3.69
C THR A 162 0.68 -15.87 -4.83
N LEU A 163 0.77 -15.11 -5.91
CA LEU A 163 1.39 -15.57 -7.16
C LEU A 163 2.80 -15.00 -7.36
N LYS A 164 2.96 -13.67 -7.26
CA LYS A 164 4.22 -13.01 -7.62
C LYS A 164 4.38 -11.66 -6.91
N LYS A 165 5.57 -11.42 -6.36
CA LYS A 165 6.01 -10.09 -5.94
C LYS A 165 6.49 -9.28 -7.15
N VAL A 166 6.02 -8.05 -7.28
CA VAL A 166 6.40 -7.09 -8.34
C VAL A 166 7.00 -5.86 -7.70
N ASP A 167 8.14 -5.42 -8.23
CA ASP A 167 8.84 -4.21 -7.80
C ASP A 167 8.65 -3.12 -8.86
N LEU A 168 7.80 -2.13 -8.56
CA LEU A 168 7.47 -1.05 -9.50
C LEU A 168 8.69 -0.18 -9.85
N SER A 169 9.68 -0.10 -8.97
CA SER A 169 10.89 0.71 -9.20
C SER A 169 11.74 0.21 -10.36
N LYS A 170 11.54 -1.05 -10.78
CA LYS A 170 12.20 -1.64 -11.96
C LYS A 170 11.61 -1.15 -13.28
N TYR A 171 10.41 -0.59 -13.27
CA TYR A 171 9.67 -0.18 -14.47
C TYR A 171 9.52 1.33 -14.57
N VAL A 172 9.36 2.01 -13.43
CA VAL A 172 9.14 3.46 -13.36
C VAL A 172 9.91 4.08 -12.21
N SER A 173 10.35 5.34 -12.39
CA SER A 173 11.11 6.08 -11.40
C SER A 173 10.22 6.59 -10.26
N ILE A 174 9.93 5.72 -9.30
CA ILE A 174 9.21 6.01 -8.05
C ILE A 174 9.84 5.23 -6.90
N ASN A 175 9.75 5.78 -5.70
CA ASN A 175 10.19 5.13 -4.45
C ASN A 175 9.06 4.29 -3.83
N GLY A 176 7.81 4.59 -4.17
CA GLY A 176 6.59 3.89 -3.77
C GLY A 176 5.40 4.50 -4.49
N ALA A 177 4.24 3.84 -4.45
CA ALA A 177 3.00 4.33 -5.05
C ALA A 177 1.86 4.21 -4.05
N THR A 178 0.81 5.02 -4.22
CA THR A 178 -0.35 4.93 -3.31
C THR A 178 -1.11 3.62 -3.48
N ALA A 179 -1.87 3.23 -2.45
CA ALA A 179 -2.81 2.12 -2.54
C ALA A 179 -4.13 2.48 -3.28
N HIS A 180 -4.24 3.70 -3.80
CA HIS A 180 -5.47 4.27 -4.38
C HIS A 180 -5.25 4.76 -5.82
N PRO A 181 -4.91 3.84 -6.75
CA PRO A 181 -4.86 4.20 -8.15
C PRO A 181 -6.25 4.55 -8.69
N HIS A 182 -6.30 5.45 -9.66
CA HIS A 182 -7.49 5.64 -10.48
C HIS A 182 -7.44 4.72 -11.70
N ILE A 183 -8.59 4.13 -12.03
CA ILE A 183 -8.75 3.20 -13.17
C ILE A 183 -9.81 3.78 -14.10
N GLU A 184 -9.44 3.98 -15.37
CA GLU A 184 -10.37 4.41 -16.42
C GLU A 184 -11.21 3.24 -16.93
N GLU A 185 -12.31 3.54 -17.63
CA GLU A 185 -13.21 2.52 -18.19
C GLU A 185 -12.50 1.54 -19.14
N ASP A 186 -11.45 2.00 -19.85
CA ASP A 186 -10.67 1.16 -20.76
C ASP A 186 -9.66 0.25 -20.03
N GLY A 187 -9.52 0.38 -18.70
CA GLY A 187 -8.53 -0.32 -17.88
C GLY A 187 -7.18 0.40 -17.75
N THR A 188 -7.03 1.61 -18.27
CA THR A 188 -5.86 2.46 -18.00
C THR A 188 -5.80 2.81 -16.53
N ILE A 189 -4.61 2.73 -15.93
CA ILE A 189 -4.39 3.02 -14.52
C ILE A 189 -3.51 4.25 -14.36
N TYR A 190 -3.88 5.14 -13.45
CA TYR A 190 -3.10 6.28 -13.01
C TYR A 190 -2.81 6.14 -11.52
N ASN A 191 -1.54 6.25 -11.13
CA ASN A 191 -1.14 6.29 -9.73
C ASN A 191 -0.08 7.37 -9.51
N ILE A 192 0.16 7.75 -8.26
CA ILE A 192 1.16 8.75 -7.90
C ILE A 192 2.15 8.17 -6.89
N GLY A 193 3.41 8.59 -7.01
CA GLY A 193 4.49 8.11 -6.16
C GLY A 193 5.56 9.16 -5.95
N ASN A 194 6.20 9.13 -4.77
CA ASN A 194 7.36 9.95 -4.46
C ASN A 194 8.54 9.54 -5.36
N CYS A 195 9.32 10.50 -5.83
CA CYS A 195 10.52 10.25 -6.64
C CYS A 195 11.61 11.30 -6.40
N PHE A 196 12.82 11.00 -6.87
CA PHE A 196 13.85 12.02 -7.01
C PHE A 196 13.58 12.88 -8.26
N GLY A 197 13.35 14.16 -8.04
CA GLY A 197 13.21 15.18 -9.07
C GLY A 197 14.56 15.69 -9.58
N LYS A 198 14.50 16.65 -10.52
CA LYS A 198 15.71 17.31 -11.05
C LYS A 198 16.44 18.11 -9.97
N ASN A 199 17.75 18.32 -10.13
CA ASN A 199 18.58 19.15 -9.24
C ASN A 199 18.60 18.72 -7.77
N MET A 200 18.53 17.41 -7.49
CA MET A 200 18.50 16.86 -6.13
C MET A 200 17.34 17.46 -5.30
N THR A 201 16.15 17.46 -5.88
CA THR A 201 14.89 17.81 -5.22
C THR A 201 14.01 16.56 -5.15
N LEU A 202 13.01 16.57 -4.27
CA LEU A 202 11.95 15.56 -4.28
C LEU A 202 10.76 16.05 -5.08
N ALA A 203 10.05 15.09 -5.68
CA ALA A 203 8.89 15.35 -6.51
C ALA A 203 7.91 14.17 -6.42
N TYR A 204 6.76 14.33 -7.06
CA TYR A 204 5.74 13.32 -7.21
C TYR A 204 5.59 12.99 -8.70
N ASN A 205 5.89 11.76 -9.08
CA ASN A 205 5.64 11.27 -10.43
C ASN A 205 4.24 10.66 -10.49
N VAL A 206 3.44 11.12 -11.45
CA VAL A 206 2.22 10.41 -11.83
C VAL A 206 2.60 9.37 -12.89
N VAL A 207 2.29 8.12 -12.58
CA VAL A 207 2.52 6.95 -13.42
C VAL A 207 1.23 6.58 -14.14
N LYS A 208 1.35 6.24 -15.42
CA LYS A 208 0.30 5.63 -16.23
C LYS A 208 0.69 4.19 -16.59
N ILE A 209 -0.18 3.24 -16.30
CA ILE A 209 -0.11 1.86 -16.77
C ILE A 209 -1.19 1.71 -17.86
N PRO A 210 -0.84 1.30 -19.09
CA PRO A 210 -1.84 1.10 -20.14
C PRO A 210 -2.74 -0.11 -19.83
N PRO A 211 -3.88 -0.25 -20.52
CA PRO A 211 -4.68 -1.46 -20.41
C PRO A 211 -3.99 -2.66 -21.06
N ALA A 212 -4.53 -3.86 -20.87
CA ALA A 212 -4.05 -5.06 -21.55
C ALA A 212 -4.01 -4.85 -23.08
N GLN A 213 -2.92 -5.28 -23.70
CA GLN A 213 -2.68 -5.14 -25.14
C GLN A 213 -2.72 -6.51 -25.82
N ASN A 214 -2.99 -6.54 -27.13
CA ASN A 214 -3.10 -7.78 -27.92
C ASN A 214 -1.81 -8.63 -27.94
N ASP A 215 -0.66 -8.04 -27.61
CA ASP A 215 0.63 -8.73 -27.57
C ASP A 215 0.82 -9.57 -26.29
N LYS A 216 -0.17 -9.60 -25.39
CA LYS A 216 -0.18 -10.36 -24.12
C LYS A 216 0.99 -10.04 -23.17
N SER A 217 1.68 -8.93 -23.40
CA SER A 217 2.69 -8.43 -22.46
C SER A 217 2.03 -7.94 -21.17
N ASP A 218 2.76 -8.05 -20.05
CA ASP A 218 2.31 -7.53 -18.77
C ASP A 218 2.20 -6.00 -18.86
N PRO A 219 1.01 -5.40 -18.63
CA PRO A 219 0.84 -3.95 -18.74
C PRO A 219 1.79 -3.14 -17.85
N ILE A 220 2.23 -3.71 -16.72
CA ILE A 220 3.18 -3.07 -15.80
C ILE A 220 4.52 -2.77 -16.50
N GLU A 221 4.95 -3.62 -17.44
CA GLU A 221 6.20 -3.41 -18.20
C GLU A 221 6.14 -2.17 -19.11
N LYS A 222 4.94 -1.70 -19.43
CA LYS A 222 4.68 -0.53 -20.26
C LYS A 222 4.33 0.72 -19.45
N SER A 223 4.57 0.68 -18.14
CA SER A 223 4.38 1.81 -17.24
C SER A 223 5.23 3.01 -17.65
N LYS A 224 4.66 4.21 -17.56
CA LYS A 224 5.38 5.46 -17.89
C LYS A 224 5.02 6.59 -16.94
N VAL A 225 5.99 7.45 -16.67
CA VAL A 225 5.74 8.73 -16.00
C VAL A 225 5.13 9.70 -17.01
N ILE A 226 3.98 10.28 -16.68
CA ILE A 226 3.27 11.23 -17.56
C ILE A 226 3.45 12.69 -17.16
N VAL A 227 3.62 12.96 -15.86
CA VAL A 227 3.88 14.29 -15.33
C VAL A 227 4.62 14.17 -14.00
N GLN A 228 5.52 15.11 -13.76
CA GLN A 228 6.21 15.27 -12.48
C GLN A 228 5.73 16.56 -11.82
N ILE A 229 5.31 16.47 -10.57
CA ILE A 229 4.82 17.59 -9.75
C ILE A 229 5.89 17.88 -8.68
N PRO A 230 6.36 19.13 -8.52
CA PRO A 230 7.37 19.45 -7.53
C PRO A 230 6.82 19.32 -6.09
N SER A 231 7.68 18.91 -5.16
CA SER A 231 7.42 19.03 -3.71
C SER A 231 7.61 20.47 -3.25
N SER A 232 6.80 20.92 -2.29
CA SER A 232 6.96 22.23 -1.64
C SER A 232 8.30 22.36 -0.90
N GLU A 233 8.84 21.23 -0.42
CA GLU A 233 10.12 21.16 0.28
C GLU A 233 11.12 20.25 -0.42
N ARG A 234 12.37 20.72 -0.50
CA ARG A 234 13.43 20.08 -1.29
C ARG A 234 13.75 18.64 -0.86
N PHE A 235 13.72 18.36 0.44
CA PHE A 235 14.15 17.07 1.02
C PHE A 235 13.07 16.40 1.88
N LYS A 236 11.84 16.92 1.84
CA LYS A 236 10.71 16.42 2.63
C LYS A 236 9.46 16.37 1.75
N PRO A 237 9.18 15.24 1.09
CA PRO A 237 7.93 15.10 0.37
C PRO A 237 6.79 14.99 1.39
N SER A 238 5.61 15.45 1.02
CA SER A 238 4.41 15.17 1.79
C SER A 238 4.01 13.71 1.67
N TYR A 239 3.32 13.21 2.68
CA TYR A 239 2.62 11.95 2.63
C TYR A 239 1.42 12.05 1.69
N ILE A 240 1.39 11.24 0.64
CA ILE A 240 0.30 11.23 -0.35
C ILE A 240 -0.42 9.87 -0.26
N HIS A 241 -1.63 9.87 0.26
CA HIS A 241 -2.47 8.67 0.34
C HIS A 241 -3.28 8.44 -0.94
N SER A 242 -3.69 9.52 -1.61
CA SER A 242 -4.47 9.46 -2.85
C SER A 242 -4.35 10.78 -3.61
N PHE A 243 -4.89 10.84 -4.83
CA PHE A 243 -4.97 12.06 -5.62
C PHE A 243 -6.32 12.14 -6.36
N GLY A 244 -6.66 13.30 -6.90
CA GLY A 244 -7.87 13.50 -7.70
C GLY A 244 -7.60 13.33 -9.20
N MET A 245 -8.55 12.76 -9.92
CA MET A 245 -8.49 12.63 -11.37
C MET A 245 -9.84 12.98 -12.00
N THR A 246 -9.79 13.69 -13.11
CA THR A 246 -10.93 13.93 -14.00
C THR A 246 -10.59 13.47 -15.41
N GLU A 247 -11.51 13.64 -16.36
CA GLU A 247 -11.25 13.39 -17.77
C GLU A 247 -10.01 14.15 -18.30
N LYS A 248 -9.75 15.37 -17.78
CA LYS A 248 -8.73 16.28 -18.33
C LYS A 248 -7.60 16.63 -17.37
N TYR A 249 -7.83 16.50 -16.07
CA TYR A 249 -6.93 17.01 -15.03
C TYR A 249 -6.57 15.97 -13.98
N LEU A 250 -5.37 16.12 -13.45
CA LEU A 250 -4.84 15.45 -12.27
C LEU A 250 -4.68 16.50 -11.18
N VAL A 251 -5.15 16.19 -9.97
CA VAL A 251 -5.15 17.10 -8.82
C VAL A 251 -4.40 16.44 -7.67
N LEU A 252 -3.27 17.02 -7.26
CA LEU A 252 -2.55 16.60 -6.06
C LEU A 252 -2.80 17.60 -4.93
N VAL A 253 -3.14 17.09 -3.75
CA VAL A 253 -3.29 17.86 -2.52
C VAL A 253 -2.06 17.60 -1.66
N GLU A 254 -1.09 18.52 -1.70
CA GLU A 254 0.13 18.45 -0.90
C GLU A 254 -0.15 19.02 0.49
N ASN A 255 -0.38 18.12 1.45
CA ASN A 255 -0.71 18.43 2.84
C ASN A 255 0.56 18.67 3.70
N PRO A 256 0.44 19.19 4.93
CA PRO A 256 1.61 19.55 5.74
C PRO A 256 2.30 18.37 6.42
N VAL A 257 1.81 17.13 6.28
CA VAL A 257 2.44 15.94 6.85
C VAL A 257 3.60 15.52 5.93
N LYS A 258 4.83 15.70 6.42
CA LYS A 258 6.09 15.52 5.69
C LYS A 258 6.83 14.26 6.11
N ILE A 259 7.53 13.66 5.16
CA ILE A 259 8.43 12.53 5.39
C ILE A 259 9.87 13.06 5.44
N ASN A 260 10.50 13.00 6.59
CA ASN A 260 11.88 13.41 6.79
C ASN A 260 12.85 12.32 6.29
N LEU A 261 13.27 12.43 5.03
CA LEU A 261 14.18 11.45 4.42
C LEU A 261 15.55 11.37 5.11
N VAL A 262 16.00 12.45 5.76
CA VAL A 262 17.26 12.40 6.51
C VAL A 262 17.13 11.45 7.69
N LYS A 263 16.02 11.52 8.45
CA LYS A 263 15.72 10.54 9.51
C LYS A 263 15.60 9.12 8.94
N PHE A 264 14.88 8.97 7.84
CA PHE A 264 14.72 7.67 7.17
C PHE A 264 16.07 7.05 6.79
N LEU A 265 16.99 7.80 6.19
CA LEU A 265 18.27 7.25 5.75
C LEU A 265 19.31 7.08 6.87
N THR A 266 19.26 7.90 7.92
CA THR A 266 20.28 7.91 8.98
C THR A 266 19.93 7.09 10.20
N ALA A 267 18.63 6.94 10.52
CA ALA A 267 18.19 6.29 11.75
C ALA A 267 17.78 4.83 11.54
N TRP A 268 17.35 4.47 10.33
CA TRP A 268 16.90 3.12 9.98
C TRP A 268 17.90 2.02 10.33
N SER A 269 19.19 2.30 10.15
CA SER A 269 20.24 1.30 10.33
C SER A 269 20.95 1.37 11.69
N ILE A 270 20.66 2.40 12.51
CA ILE A 270 21.38 2.68 13.77
C ILE A 270 20.47 2.54 15.00
N TRP A 271 19.20 2.95 14.92
CA TRP A 271 18.36 3.16 16.11
C TRP A 271 17.09 2.29 16.16
N GLY A 272 16.89 1.36 15.22
CA GLY A 272 15.65 0.57 15.17
C GLY A 272 14.42 1.44 14.89
N THR A 273 14.54 2.35 13.94
CA THR A 273 13.51 3.29 13.51
C THR A 273 12.50 2.62 12.58
N ASN A 274 11.24 3.07 12.61
CA ASN A 274 10.18 2.65 11.68
C ASN A 274 9.76 3.81 10.74
N TYR A 275 8.77 3.56 9.88
CA TYR A 275 8.31 4.61 8.94
C TYR A 275 7.67 5.78 9.69
N MET A 276 6.85 5.53 10.71
CA MET A 276 6.12 6.55 11.49
C MET A 276 7.06 7.58 12.13
N ASP A 277 8.22 7.16 12.63
CA ASP A 277 9.24 8.06 13.22
C ASP A 277 9.80 9.11 12.23
N CYS A 278 9.65 8.85 10.93
CA CYS A 278 10.10 9.74 9.87
C CYS A 278 9.07 10.81 9.53
N PHE A 279 7.85 10.75 10.07
CA PHE A 279 6.81 11.75 9.81
C PHE A 279 6.97 12.97 10.72
N GLU A 280 6.70 14.15 10.16
CA GLU A 280 6.63 15.41 10.90
C GLU A 280 5.61 16.34 10.24
N SER A 281 5.11 17.35 10.96
CA SER A 281 4.16 18.32 10.41
C SER A 281 4.85 19.66 10.16
N ASN A 282 4.67 20.21 8.97
CA ASN A 282 5.04 21.60 8.68
C ASN A 282 3.91 22.54 9.11
N GLU A 283 4.08 23.22 10.24
CA GLU A 283 3.04 24.08 10.85
C GLU A 283 2.69 25.34 10.04
N THR A 284 3.51 25.72 9.05
CA THR A 284 3.37 27.00 8.35
C THR A 284 2.94 26.89 6.88
N MET A 285 3.08 25.72 6.24
CA MET A 285 2.84 25.63 4.79
C MET A 285 1.37 25.63 4.37
N GLY A 286 0.45 25.31 5.30
CA GLY A 286 -0.96 25.07 4.97
C GLY A 286 -1.14 23.82 4.10
N THR A 287 -1.92 23.92 3.02
CA THR A 287 -2.13 22.84 2.05
C THR A 287 -2.02 23.40 0.64
N TRP A 288 -1.18 22.80 -0.19
CA TRP A 288 -0.93 23.24 -1.56
C TRP A 288 -1.73 22.37 -2.53
N PHE A 289 -2.40 23.01 -3.48
CA PHE A 289 -3.15 22.32 -4.53
C PHE A 289 -2.39 22.42 -5.84
N HIS A 290 -2.05 21.27 -6.41
CA HIS A 290 -1.31 21.16 -7.65
C HIS A 290 -2.24 20.64 -8.74
N LEU A 291 -2.20 21.28 -9.91
CA LEU A 291 -2.98 20.90 -11.07
C LEU A 291 -2.06 20.51 -12.23
N ALA A 292 -2.35 19.40 -12.89
CA ALA A 292 -1.71 19.02 -14.13
C ALA A 292 -2.74 18.58 -15.18
N THR A 293 -2.48 18.85 -16.46
CA THR A 293 -3.27 18.25 -17.55
C THR A 293 -2.89 16.78 -17.72
N LYS A 294 -3.89 15.93 -17.99
CA LYS A 294 -3.71 14.49 -18.17
C LYS A 294 -3.12 14.13 -19.53
N ASN A 295 -3.51 14.86 -20.59
CA ASN A 295 -3.03 14.64 -21.96
C ASN A 295 -2.98 15.95 -22.78
N PRO A 296 -1.80 16.41 -23.24
CA PRO A 296 -0.48 15.92 -22.83
C PRO A 296 -0.25 16.18 -21.33
N GLY A 297 0.60 15.37 -20.71
CA GLY A 297 0.99 15.55 -19.31
C GLY A 297 1.76 16.85 -19.10
N LYS A 298 1.15 17.84 -18.43
CA LYS A 298 1.79 19.14 -18.17
C LYS A 298 1.38 19.70 -16.82
N TYR A 299 2.37 20.02 -15.98
CA TYR A 299 2.15 20.68 -14.71
C TYR A 299 1.84 22.17 -14.91
N SER A 300 0.80 22.66 -14.24
CA SER A 300 0.46 24.07 -14.16
C SER A 300 1.04 24.63 -12.86
N PRO A 301 2.15 25.40 -12.90
CA PRO A 301 2.71 25.98 -11.69
C PRO A 301 1.70 26.94 -11.04
N PRO A 302 1.80 27.17 -9.72
CA PRO A 302 0.95 28.14 -9.05
C PRO A 302 1.09 29.50 -9.73
N SER A 303 -0.02 30.17 -10.01
CA SER A 303 0.03 31.57 -10.39
C SER A 303 0.69 32.34 -9.24
N GLN A 304 1.77 33.07 -9.52
CA GLN A 304 2.26 34.07 -8.56
C GLN A 304 1.15 35.10 -8.39
N GLY A 305 0.41 35.00 -7.29
CA GLY A 305 -0.53 36.01 -6.83
C GLY A 305 0.19 37.07 -6.01
#